data_AF-A0A447TYA2-F1
#
_entry.id   AF-A0A447TYA2-F1
#
_cell.length_a   1.000
_cell.length_b   1.000
_cell.length_c   1.000
_cell.angle_alpha   90.00
_cell.angle_beta   90.00
_cell.angle_gamma   90.00
#
_symmetry.space_group_name_H-M   'P 1'
#
loop_
_entity.id
_entity.type
_entity.pdbx_description
1 polymer ?
#
loop_
_entity_poly.entity_id
_entity_poly.type
_entity_poly.pdbx_seq_one_letter_code
_entity_poly.pdbx_strand_id
1 'polypeptide(L)'
;MTAATPSIRELIRKIDAYAPDVVVLAGFMRILSPMFVAHYYGRLLNIHPSLLPKYPGLHTHRQALENGDEEHGTSVHFVTDELDGGPVILQAKVPVFADDSEDDITARVQTQEHAIYPLVISWFAQGRLKMRDNAAWLDGRRLPPQGYASDE
;
A
#
# COMPACT_ATOMS: atom_id res chain seq x y z
N MET A 1 -1.71 27.81 16.81
CA MET A 1 -1.91 28.05 15.36
C MET A 1 -1.81 26.71 14.67
N THR A 2 -2.93 26.07 14.33
CA THR A 2 -2.93 24.88 13.49
C THR A 2 -2.61 25.32 12.07
N ALA A 3 -1.54 24.81 11.47
CA ALA A 3 -1.29 25.04 10.05
C ALA A 3 -2.50 24.52 9.27
N ALA A 4 -3.14 25.38 8.46
CA ALA A 4 -4.23 24.96 7.62
C ALA A 4 -3.77 23.83 6.70
N THR A 5 -4.53 22.75 6.63
CA THR A 5 -4.24 21.61 5.74
C THR A 5 -4.08 22.12 4.31
N PRO A 6 -2.93 21.89 3.65
CA PRO A 6 -2.70 22.39 2.30
C PRO A 6 -3.77 21.89 1.32
N SER A 7 -4.16 22.76 0.39
CA SER A 7 -4.99 22.35 -0.75
C SER A 7 -4.26 21.28 -1.56
N ILE A 8 -5.00 20.42 -2.28
CA ILE A 8 -4.39 19.37 -3.13
C ILE A 8 -3.42 19.97 -4.16
N ARG A 9 -3.78 21.11 -4.77
CA ARG A 9 -2.91 21.80 -5.74
C ARG A 9 -1.60 22.28 -5.10
N GLU A 10 -1.68 22.79 -3.87
CA GLU A 10 -0.49 23.20 -3.14
C GLU A 10 0.38 22.01 -2.74
N LEU A 11 -0.24 20.89 -2.36
CA LEU A 11 0.46 19.66 -2.04
C LEU A 11 1.24 19.13 -3.26
N ILE A 12 0.58 19.02 -4.42
CA ILE A 12 1.22 18.64 -5.69
C ILE A 12 2.40 19.57 -5.99
N ARG A 13 2.18 20.89 -5.93
CA ARG A 13 3.25 21.89 -6.19
C ARG A 13 4.45 21.71 -5.27
N LYS A 14 4.23 21.42 -3.98
CA LYS A 14 5.31 21.21 -3.00
C LYS A 14 6.07 19.90 -3.25
N ILE A 15 5.36 18.84 -3.63
CA ILE A 15 5.96 17.54 -3.97
C ILE A 15 6.77 17.66 -5.26
N ASP A 16 6.20 18.25 -6.32
CA ASP A 16 6.83 18.38 -7.63
C ASP A 16 8.09 19.25 -7.63
N ALA A 17 8.26 20.13 -6.64
CA ALA A 17 9.49 20.90 -6.46
C ALA A 17 10.73 20.01 -6.23
N TYR A 18 10.54 18.75 -5.81
CA TYR A 18 11.60 17.75 -5.66
C TYR A 18 11.77 16.85 -6.90
N ALA A 19 10.95 17.03 -7.94
CA ALA A 19 10.91 16.19 -9.14
C ALA A 19 10.90 14.67 -8.82
N PRO A 20 9.93 14.16 -8.02
CA PRO A 20 9.98 12.79 -7.55
C PRO A 20 9.68 11.78 -8.65
N ASP A 21 10.49 10.73 -8.73
CA ASP A 21 10.20 9.56 -9.57
C ASP A 21 9.05 8.71 -9.01
N VAL A 22 8.88 8.70 -7.68
CA VAL A 22 7.82 7.97 -6.96
C VAL A 22 7.34 8.76 -5.75
N VAL A 23 6.03 8.72 -5.49
CA VAL A 23 5.40 9.21 -4.26
C VAL A 23 4.94 8.01 -3.44
N VAL A 24 5.31 7.99 -2.16
CA VAL A 24 5.11 6.85 -1.26
C VAL A 24 4.25 7.28 -0.08
N LEU A 25 3.11 6.62 0.11
CA LEU A 25 2.18 6.86 1.22
C LEU A 25 2.47 5.87 2.35
N ALA A 26 3.13 6.35 3.40
CA ALA A 26 3.42 5.57 4.60
C ALA A 26 2.58 6.10 5.77
N GLY A 27 1.40 5.50 6.00
CA GLY A 27 0.48 5.94 7.06
C GLY A 27 -0.24 7.26 6.75
N PHE A 28 -0.47 7.58 5.47
CA PHE A 28 -1.12 8.83 5.08
C PHE A 28 -2.66 8.74 5.20
N MET A 29 -3.20 9.11 6.35
CA MET A 29 -4.61 8.95 6.73
C MET A 29 -5.59 9.96 6.09
N ARG A 30 -5.30 10.43 4.87
CA ARG A 30 -6.17 11.39 4.15
C ARG A 30 -6.54 10.84 2.79
N ILE A 31 -7.84 10.82 2.50
CA ILE A 31 -8.37 10.48 1.18
C ILE A 31 -7.81 11.46 0.14
N LEU A 32 -7.16 10.90 -0.88
CA LEU A 32 -6.60 11.65 -1.99
C LEU A 32 -7.68 11.90 -3.03
N SER A 33 -7.75 13.13 -3.54
CA SER A 33 -8.68 13.44 -4.62
C SER A 33 -8.26 12.78 -5.93
N PRO A 34 -9.19 12.49 -6.87
CA PRO A 34 -8.85 11.95 -8.19
C PRO A 34 -7.79 12.77 -8.95
N MET A 35 -7.78 14.10 -8.78
CA MET A 35 -6.75 14.97 -9.36
C MET A 35 -5.33 14.64 -8.90
N PHE A 36 -5.17 14.28 -7.61
CA PHE A 36 -3.86 13.93 -7.05
C PHE A 36 -3.41 12.56 -7.55
N VAL A 37 -4.33 11.59 -7.55
CA VAL A 37 -4.06 10.22 -8.03
C VAL A 37 -3.70 10.25 -9.51
N ALA A 38 -4.46 10.96 -10.34
CA ALA A 38 -4.18 11.11 -11.77
C ALA A 38 -2.80 11.74 -12.04
N HIS A 39 -2.39 12.74 -11.26
CA HIS A 39 -1.10 13.42 -11.42
C HIS A 39 0.12 12.51 -11.12
N TYR A 40 -0.06 11.55 -10.20
CA TYR A 40 0.96 10.56 -9.83
C TYR A 40 0.61 9.15 -10.32
N TYR A 41 -0.27 9.01 -11.31
CA TYR A 41 -0.72 7.71 -11.81
C TYR A 41 0.47 6.84 -12.25
N GLY A 42 0.50 5.60 -11.78
CA GLY A 42 1.59 4.65 -12.04
C GLY A 42 2.90 4.92 -11.29
N ARG A 43 2.97 5.98 -10.47
CA ARG A 43 4.12 6.31 -9.61
C ARG A 43 3.71 6.74 -8.19
N LEU A 44 2.52 6.33 -7.75
CA LEU A 44 1.98 6.53 -6.42
C LEU A 44 1.80 5.16 -5.76
N LEU A 45 2.53 4.90 -4.67
CA LEU A 45 2.51 3.65 -3.94
C LEU A 45 1.91 3.85 -2.55
N ASN A 46 1.16 2.86 -2.07
CA ASN A 46 0.65 2.81 -0.70
C ASN A 46 0.92 1.44 -0.09
N ILE A 47 1.05 1.41 1.23
CA ILE A 47 1.01 0.19 2.02
C ILE A 47 -0.25 0.19 2.88
N HIS A 48 -0.97 -0.94 2.85
CA HIS A 48 -2.24 -1.10 3.52
C HIS A 48 -2.19 -2.28 4.49
N PRO A 49 -2.55 -2.13 5.77
CA PRO A 49 -2.39 -3.14 6.81
C PRO A 49 -3.48 -4.23 6.76
N SER A 50 -3.72 -4.81 5.58
CA SER A 50 -4.52 -6.02 5.41
C SER A 50 -4.08 -6.83 4.20
N LEU A 51 -4.59 -8.06 4.07
CA LEU A 51 -4.49 -8.86 2.86
C LEU A 51 -5.62 -8.48 1.88
N LEU A 52 -5.41 -7.40 1.12
CA LEU A 52 -6.37 -6.95 0.11
C LEU A 52 -6.77 -8.11 -0.83
N PRO A 53 -8.07 -8.23 -1.18
CA PRO A 53 -9.13 -7.24 -1.01
C PRO A 53 -9.85 -7.26 0.35
N LYS A 54 -9.41 -8.06 1.34
CA LYS A 54 -10.02 -8.02 2.68
C LYS A 54 -9.73 -6.70 3.38
N TYR A 55 -10.74 -6.17 4.08
CA TYR A 55 -10.63 -5.00 4.97
C TYR A 55 -10.00 -3.75 4.33
N PRO A 56 -10.56 -3.21 3.24
CA PRO A 56 -10.20 -1.85 2.81
C PRO A 56 -10.60 -0.83 3.90
N GLY A 57 -9.89 0.29 3.98
CA GLY A 57 -10.17 1.35 4.95
C GLY A 57 -9.50 1.16 6.32
N LEU A 58 -10.24 1.37 7.41
CA LEU A 58 -9.67 1.55 8.75
C LEU A 58 -9.89 0.34 9.65
N HIS A 59 -9.16 0.27 10.77
CA HIS A 59 -9.33 -0.75 11.82
C HIS A 59 -9.18 -2.19 11.32
N THR A 60 -8.23 -2.42 10.41
CA THR A 60 -8.03 -3.70 9.73
C THR A 60 -7.66 -4.82 10.70
N HIS A 61 -6.80 -4.55 11.68
CA HIS A 61 -6.38 -5.52 12.70
C HIS A 61 -7.55 -5.95 13.59
N ARG A 62 -8.35 -4.99 14.07
CA ARG A 62 -9.57 -5.28 14.83
C ARG A 62 -10.56 -6.13 14.02
N GLN A 63 -10.79 -5.78 12.76
CA GLN A 63 -11.68 -6.56 11.90
C GLN A 63 -11.19 -8.01 11.72
N ALA A 64 -9.87 -8.23 11.56
CA ALA A 64 -9.31 -9.56 11.45
C ALA A 64 -9.54 -10.40 12.71
N LEU A 65 -9.36 -9.81 13.90
CA LEU A 65 -9.63 -10.46 15.19
C LEU A 65 -11.11 -10.75 15.40
N GLU A 66 -11.99 -9.77 15.17
CA GLU A 66 -13.44 -9.90 15.37
C GLU A 66 -14.05 -10.96 14.45
N ASN A 67 -13.50 -11.13 13.25
CA ASN A 67 -13.94 -12.15 12.30
C ASN A 67 -13.30 -13.53 12.54
N GLY A 68 -12.34 -13.64 13.46
CA GLY A 68 -11.64 -14.89 13.75
C GLY A 68 -10.79 -15.39 12.58
N ASP A 69 -10.17 -14.50 11.82
CA ASP A 69 -9.26 -14.88 10.73
C ASP A 69 -8.03 -15.63 11.28
N GLU A 70 -7.60 -16.71 10.61
CA GLU A 70 -6.37 -17.45 10.94
C GLU A 70 -5.10 -16.78 10.39
N GLU A 71 -5.27 -15.92 9.38
CA GLU A 71 -4.19 -15.16 8.73
C GLU A 71 -4.59 -13.69 8.57
N HIS A 72 -3.64 -12.80 8.83
CA HIS A 72 -3.72 -11.37 8.52
C HIS A 72 -2.46 -10.94 7.77
N GLY A 73 -2.24 -9.65 7.54
CA GLY A 73 -1.04 -9.20 6.84
C GLY A 73 -1.10 -7.77 6.34
N THR A 74 -0.25 -7.47 5.37
CA THR A 74 -0.15 -6.16 4.73
C THR A 74 0.00 -6.32 3.21
N SER A 75 -0.43 -5.29 2.48
CA SER A 75 -0.40 -5.23 1.01
C SER A 75 0.25 -3.93 0.57
N VAL A 76 1.30 -4.02 -0.25
CA VAL A 76 1.82 -2.87 -1.01
C VAL A 76 1.14 -2.87 -2.38
N HIS A 77 0.60 -1.72 -2.79
CA HIS A 77 -0.14 -1.60 -4.04
C HIS A 77 0.10 -0.25 -4.73
N PHE A 78 -0.19 -0.21 -6.03
CA PHE A 78 -0.34 1.06 -6.74
C PHE A 78 -1.64 1.73 -6.30
N VAL A 79 -1.63 3.06 -6.16
CA VAL A 79 -2.83 3.81 -5.83
C VAL A 79 -3.63 4.13 -7.10
N THR A 80 -4.93 3.88 -7.04
CA THR A 80 -5.93 4.27 -8.05
C THR A 80 -7.00 5.13 -7.40
N ASP A 81 -8.00 5.56 -8.17
CA ASP A 81 -9.14 6.33 -7.65
C ASP A 81 -10.06 5.50 -6.75
N GLU A 82 -9.89 4.17 -6.75
CA GLU A 82 -10.60 3.25 -5.86
C GLU A 82 -9.84 3.12 -4.53
N LEU A 83 -10.55 3.33 -3.41
CA LEU A 83 -9.98 3.21 -2.06
C LEU A 83 -9.42 1.81 -1.85
N ASP A 84 -8.11 1.72 -1.62
CA ASP A 84 -7.36 0.46 -1.44
C ASP A 84 -7.64 -0.59 -2.54
N GLY A 85 -8.05 -0.15 -3.74
CA GLY A 85 -8.49 -1.02 -4.85
C GLY A 85 -7.50 -1.12 -6.01
N GLY A 86 -6.37 -0.42 -5.92
CA GLY A 86 -5.38 -0.47 -6.98
C GLY A 86 -4.59 -1.79 -7.04
N PRO A 87 -3.86 -2.05 -8.14
CA PRO A 87 -3.17 -3.32 -8.33
C PRO A 87 -2.16 -3.62 -7.22
N VAL A 88 -2.36 -4.75 -6.53
CA VAL A 88 -1.45 -5.25 -5.51
C VAL A 88 -0.12 -5.66 -6.14
N ILE A 89 0.97 -5.27 -5.50
CA ILE A 89 2.35 -5.52 -5.93
C ILE A 89 2.96 -6.66 -5.13
N LEU A 90 2.80 -6.64 -3.81
CA LEU A 90 3.33 -7.65 -2.90
C LEU A 90 2.51 -7.67 -1.62
N GLN A 91 2.24 -8.87 -1.11
CA GLN A 91 1.65 -9.08 0.20
C GLN A 91 2.63 -9.81 1.11
N ALA A 92 2.50 -9.55 2.41
CA ALA A 92 3.12 -10.38 3.43
C ALA A 92 2.04 -10.83 4.41
N LYS A 93 1.93 -12.15 4.56
CA LYS A 93 1.01 -12.78 5.50
C LYS A 93 1.65 -12.95 6.87
N VAL A 94 0.82 -12.90 7.90
CA VAL A 94 1.18 -13.25 9.26
C VAL A 94 0.10 -14.16 9.86
N PRO A 95 0.47 -15.17 10.66
CA PRO A 95 -0.52 -15.97 11.37
C PRO A 95 -1.24 -15.13 12.43
N VAL A 96 -2.45 -15.52 12.77
CA VAL A 96 -3.23 -15.01 13.91
C VAL A 96 -3.49 -16.17 14.87
N PHE A 97 -3.11 -15.99 16.13
CA PHE A 97 -3.28 -16.97 17.21
C PHE A 97 -4.45 -16.61 18.11
N ALA A 98 -4.99 -17.60 18.82
CA ALA A 98 -6.21 -17.44 19.60
C ALA A 98 -6.10 -16.43 20.77
N ASP A 99 -4.90 -16.18 21.25
CA ASP A 99 -4.58 -15.28 22.36
C ASP A 99 -3.94 -13.95 21.91
N ASP A 100 -3.83 -13.73 20.60
CA ASP A 100 -3.32 -12.46 20.07
C ASP A 100 -4.23 -11.29 20.45
N SER A 101 -3.62 -10.21 20.95
CA SER A 101 -4.25 -8.90 21.04
C SER A 101 -4.15 -8.10 19.72
N GLU A 102 -4.88 -6.99 19.62
CA GLU A 102 -4.76 -6.06 18.48
C GLU A 102 -3.32 -5.52 18.36
N ASP A 103 -2.63 -5.29 19.48
CA ASP A 103 -1.24 -4.82 19.50
C ASP A 103 -0.26 -5.89 19.01
N ASP A 104 -0.47 -7.16 19.36
CA ASP A 104 0.38 -8.28 18.93
C ASP A 104 0.36 -8.44 17.41
N ILE A 105 -0.84 -8.41 16.83
CA ILE A 105 -1.02 -8.49 15.36
C ILE A 105 -0.47 -7.23 14.70
N THR A 106 -0.73 -6.06 15.25
CA THR A 106 -0.23 -4.78 14.71
C THR A 106 1.30 -4.82 14.61
N ALA A 107 2.00 -5.21 15.67
CA ALA A 107 3.47 -5.29 15.69
C ALA A 107 4.01 -6.34 14.71
N ARG A 108 3.32 -7.48 14.58
CA ARG A 108 3.69 -8.54 13.64
C ARG A 108 3.53 -8.09 12.19
N VAL A 109 2.44 -7.38 11.87
CA VAL A 109 2.21 -6.80 10.54
C VAL A 109 3.25 -5.72 10.23
N GLN A 110 3.49 -4.78 11.15
CA GLN A 110 4.50 -3.71 10.94
C GLN A 110 5.91 -4.26 10.68
N THR A 111 6.27 -5.38 11.32
CA THR A 111 7.54 -6.07 11.03
C THR A 111 7.63 -6.48 9.57
N GLN A 112 6.53 -6.94 8.97
CA GLN A 112 6.48 -7.27 7.55
C GLN A 112 6.46 -6.02 6.66
N GLU A 113 5.74 -4.97 7.06
CA GLU A 113 5.72 -3.68 6.33
C GLU A 113 7.12 -3.10 6.15
N HIS A 114 7.91 -3.12 7.22
CA HIS A 114 9.31 -2.67 7.20
C HIS A 114 10.20 -3.51 6.27
N ALA A 115 9.83 -4.76 5.98
CA ALA A 115 10.54 -5.61 5.04
C ALA A 115 10.10 -5.37 3.59
N ILE A 116 8.78 -5.43 3.34
CA ILE A 116 8.27 -5.45 1.96
C ILE A 116 8.19 -4.07 1.32
N TYR A 117 7.98 -3.00 2.09
CA TYR A 117 7.82 -1.68 1.49
C TYR A 117 9.12 -1.19 0.84
N PRO A 118 10.29 -1.23 1.53
CA PRO A 118 11.56 -0.89 0.90
C PRO A 118 11.91 -1.79 -0.28
N LEU A 119 11.57 -3.09 -0.21
CA LEU A 119 11.78 -4.02 -1.32
C LEU A 119 11.02 -3.59 -2.57
N VAL A 120 9.72 -3.29 -2.44
CA VAL A 120 8.89 -2.82 -3.56
C VAL A 120 9.40 -1.49 -4.12
N ILE A 121 9.78 -0.55 -3.24
CA ILE A 121 10.38 0.72 -3.65
C ILE A 121 11.68 0.47 -4.43
N SER A 122 12.50 -0.51 -4.02
CA SER A 122 13.72 -0.88 -4.74
C SER A 122 13.43 -1.41 -6.15
N TRP A 123 12.39 -2.22 -6.33
CA TRP A 123 11.97 -2.70 -7.65
C TRP A 123 11.51 -1.55 -8.55
N PHE A 124 10.80 -0.57 -7.99
CA PHE A 124 10.40 0.64 -8.71
C PHE A 124 11.62 1.47 -9.13
N ALA A 125 12.53 1.75 -8.20
CA ALA A 125 13.75 2.52 -8.44
C ALA A 125 14.69 1.86 -9.47
N GLN A 126 14.69 0.52 -9.53
CA GLN A 126 15.44 -0.25 -10.54
C GLN A 126 14.74 -0.32 -11.90
N GLY A 127 13.54 0.27 -12.05
CA GLY A 127 12.74 0.21 -13.27
C GLY A 127 12.14 -1.16 -13.58
N ARG A 128 12.18 -2.08 -12.61
CA ARG A 128 11.67 -3.46 -12.71
C ARG A 128 10.17 -3.52 -12.52
N LEU A 129 9.64 -2.69 -11.62
CA LEU A 129 8.22 -2.58 -11.32
C LEU A 129 7.58 -1.45 -12.13
N LYS A 130 6.46 -1.75 -12.82
CA LYS A 130 5.69 -0.78 -13.59
C LYS A 130 4.19 -1.02 -13.44
N MET A 131 3.41 0.05 -13.50
CA MET A 131 1.96 -0.03 -13.68
C MET A 131 1.64 0.14 -15.17
N ARG A 132 0.83 -0.76 -15.75
CA ARG A 132 0.33 -0.68 -17.14
C ARG A 132 -1.07 -1.27 -17.20
N ASP A 133 -1.97 -0.61 -17.92
CA ASP A 133 -3.35 -1.05 -18.14
C ASP A 133 -4.07 -1.45 -16.84
N ASN A 134 -3.91 -0.62 -15.80
CA ASN A 134 -4.42 -0.88 -14.46
C ASN A 134 -3.99 -2.24 -13.87
N ALA A 135 -2.75 -2.67 -14.15
CA ALA A 135 -2.14 -3.87 -13.59
C ALA A 135 -0.68 -3.60 -13.18
N ALA A 136 -0.21 -4.32 -12.16
CA ALA A 136 1.18 -4.32 -11.74
C ALA A 136 2.00 -5.31 -12.58
N TRP A 137 3.20 -4.90 -12.99
CA TRP A 137 4.14 -5.70 -13.76
C TRP A 137 5.51 -5.66 -13.11
N LEU A 138 6.10 -6.83 -12.84
CA LEU A 138 7.46 -6.97 -12.32
C LEU A 138 8.31 -7.74 -13.34
N ASP A 139 9.45 -7.18 -13.74
CA ASP A 139 10.37 -7.80 -14.70
C ASP A 139 9.69 -8.21 -16.02
N GLY A 140 8.72 -7.40 -16.46
CA GLY A 140 7.96 -7.64 -17.68
C GLY A 140 6.87 -8.72 -17.55
N ARG A 141 6.63 -9.27 -16.36
CA ARG A 141 5.55 -10.23 -16.08
C ARG A 141 4.42 -9.52 -15.34
N ARG A 142 3.18 -9.75 -15.78
CA ARG A 142 1.98 -9.25 -15.08
C ARG A 142 1.83 -10.02 -13.78
N LEU A 143 1.67 -9.30 -12.67
CA LEU A 143 1.41 -9.89 -11.36
C LEU A 143 -0.05 -10.35 -11.23
N PRO A 144 -0.34 -11.44 -10.48
CA PRO A 144 -1.70 -11.85 -10.18
C PRO A 144 -2.38 -10.86 -9.21
N PRO A 145 -3.69 -11.00 -8.93
CA PRO A 145 -4.43 -10.06 -8.06
C PRO A 145 -3.86 -9.91 -6.66
N GLN A 146 -3.16 -10.92 -6.14
CA GLN A 146 -2.50 -10.91 -4.82
C GLN A 146 -1.08 -10.32 -4.84
N GLY A 147 -0.62 -9.85 -6.00
CA GLY A 147 0.75 -9.37 -6.19
C GLY A 147 1.76 -10.51 -6.40
N TYR A 148 3.04 -10.20 -6.29
CA TYR A 148 4.11 -11.17 -6.46
C TYR A 148 4.04 -12.25 -5.37
N ALA A 149 3.99 -13.50 -5.83
CA ALA A 149 4.34 -14.67 -5.04
C ALA A 149 5.67 -15.17 -5.59
N SER A 150 6.65 -15.43 -4.72
CA SER A 150 7.77 -16.28 -5.13
C SER A 150 7.19 -17.67 -5.34
N ASP A 151 7.14 -18.12 -6.59
CA ASP A 151 7.23 -19.56 -6.83
C ASP A 151 8.54 -19.99 -6.15
N GLU A 152 8.44 -20.84 -5.14
CA GLU A 152 9.53 -21.29 -4.23
C GLU A 152 10.93 -21.36 -4.87
#